data_AF-A0A937IT65-F1
#
_entry.id   AF-A0A937IT65-F1
#
_cell.length_a   1.000
_cell.length_b   1.000
_cell.length_c   1.000
_cell.angle_alpha   90.00
_cell.angle_beta   90.00
_cell.angle_gamma   90.00
#
_symmetry.space_group_name_H-M   'P 1'
#
loop_
_entity.id
_entity.type
_entity.pdbx_description
1 polymer ?
#
loop_
_entity_poly.entity_id
_entity_poly.type
_entity_poly.pdbx_seq_one_letter_code
_entity_poly.pdbx_strand_id
1 'polypeptide(L)'
;MNQKLFFTTNILILTTIAFVSIISDIGAKNYTYKQVNASDPWARATSKLAKTGAVYIKNIHNKGKNAVKITGFSANIAKKVQLHNTVVKNEVAKMQHIEFLEIGPNKSVQFNPGGLHIMLMGLKRPLEKNSHFPLIIKFEKLGNLEIMVDIKNIGWSQKKPSNYKHVHH
;
A
#
# COMPACT_ATOMS: atom_id res chain seq x y z
N MET A 1 4.15 73.37 5.55
CA MET A 1 3.36 72.77 6.63
C MET A 1 2.89 71.39 6.16
N ASN A 2 3.40 70.33 6.80
CA ASN A 2 2.96 68.90 6.80
C ASN A 2 2.89 68.16 5.43
N GLN A 3 3.81 67.24 5.08
CA GLN A 3 4.08 65.85 5.54
C GLN A 3 3.34 64.75 4.72
N LYS A 4 4.13 63.92 3.99
CA LYS A 4 3.94 62.49 3.58
C LYS A 4 2.69 62.15 2.73
N LEU A 5 2.66 61.20 1.79
CA LEU A 5 3.13 59.81 1.78
C LEU A 5 3.15 59.24 0.32
N PHE A 6 3.89 58.14 0.15
CA PHE A 6 4.12 57.31 -1.05
C PHE A 6 2.85 56.77 -1.73
N PHE A 7 2.94 56.29 -2.99
CA PHE A 7 2.80 54.86 -3.34
C PHE A 7 2.93 54.64 -4.87
N THR A 8 3.89 53.79 -5.21
CA THR A 8 4.22 53.22 -6.52
C THR A 8 3.22 52.14 -6.93
N THR A 9 2.78 52.12 -8.20
CA THR A 9 2.25 50.89 -8.83
C THR A 9 2.16 51.03 -10.36
N ASN A 10 2.78 50.09 -11.08
CA ASN A 10 2.12 49.21 -12.06
C ASN A 10 3.18 48.49 -12.93
N ILE A 11 3.55 47.27 -12.52
CA ILE A 11 4.21 46.30 -13.40
C ILE A 11 3.14 45.27 -13.77
N LEU A 12 2.81 45.22 -15.06
CA LEU A 12 1.87 44.27 -15.66
C LEU A 12 2.61 42.93 -15.89
N ILE A 13 2.26 41.89 -15.14
CA ILE A 13 2.81 40.53 -15.34
C ILE A 13 1.81 39.72 -16.16
N LEU A 14 2.14 39.44 -17.42
CA LEU A 14 1.47 38.42 -18.22
C LEU A 14 1.87 37.03 -17.69
N THR A 15 0.98 36.35 -16.97
CA THR A 15 1.19 34.94 -16.58
C THR A 15 0.59 34.01 -17.62
N THR A 16 1.45 33.35 -18.40
CA THR A 16 1.08 32.19 -19.23
C THR A 16 0.71 31.01 -18.33
N ILE A 17 -0.55 30.61 -18.33
CA ILE A 17 -1.01 29.40 -17.63
C ILE A 17 -0.62 28.20 -18.48
N ALA A 18 0.45 27.50 -18.09
CA ALA A 18 0.76 26.19 -18.64
C ALA A 18 -0.26 25.18 -18.10
N PHE A 19 -1.18 24.74 -18.96
CA PHE A 19 -2.13 23.67 -18.65
C PHE A 19 -1.36 22.33 -18.64
N VAL A 20 -0.89 21.92 -17.46
CA VAL A 20 -0.30 20.60 -17.26
C VAL A 20 -1.43 19.57 -17.24
N SER A 21 -1.65 18.90 -18.36
CA SER A 21 -2.53 17.73 -18.43
C SER A 21 -1.93 16.60 -17.59
N ILE A 22 -2.47 16.40 -16.39
CA ILE A 22 -2.16 15.23 -15.56
C ILE A 22 -2.79 14.01 -16.24
N ILE A 23 -2.02 13.31 -17.07
CA ILE A 23 -2.41 11.99 -17.57
C ILE A 23 -2.38 11.06 -16.36
N SER A 24 -3.56 10.71 -15.87
CA SER A 24 -3.71 9.70 -14.82
C SER A 24 -3.42 8.34 -15.44
N ASP A 25 -2.20 7.86 -15.26
CA ASP A 25 -1.80 6.53 -15.73
C ASP A 25 -2.68 5.48 -15.05
N ILE A 26 -3.52 4.79 -15.82
CA ILE A 26 -4.40 3.70 -15.38
C ILE A 26 -3.61 2.37 -15.19
N GLY A 27 -2.28 2.47 -15.20
CA GLY A 27 -1.36 1.38 -14.92
C GLY A 27 -1.28 0.96 -13.44
N ALA A 28 -0.53 -0.12 -13.22
CA ALA A 28 -0.22 -0.63 -11.89
C ALA A 28 0.44 0.45 -11.00
N LYS A 29 -0.04 0.64 -9.77
CA LYS A 29 0.55 1.60 -8.82
C LYS A 29 1.87 1.04 -8.32
N ASN A 30 2.98 1.66 -8.70
CA ASN A 30 4.32 1.22 -8.32
C ASN A 30 4.98 2.25 -7.39
N TYR A 31 5.59 1.74 -6.31
CA TYR A 31 6.34 2.51 -5.33
C TYR A 31 7.78 2.01 -5.32
N THR A 32 8.72 2.89 -5.66
CA THR A 32 10.16 2.57 -5.64
C THR A 32 10.80 3.28 -4.46
N TYR A 33 11.55 2.53 -3.65
CA TYR A 33 12.33 3.07 -2.55
C TYR A 33 13.64 2.32 -2.41
N LYS A 34 14.75 3.00 -2.71
CA LYS A 34 16.08 2.39 -2.82
C LYS A 34 16.00 1.18 -3.76
N GLN A 35 16.28 -0.01 -3.23
CA GLN A 35 16.27 -1.27 -3.96
C GLN A 35 14.93 -2.02 -3.93
N VAL A 36 13.91 -1.49 -3.27
CA VAL A 36 12.60 -2.16 -3.13
C VAL A 36 11.58 -1.56 -4.09
N ASN A 37 10.82 -2.42 -4.77
CA ASN A 37 9.67 -2.06 -5.58
C ASN A 37 8.43 -2.75 -5.02
N ALA A 38 7.45 -1.97 -4.59
CA ALA A 38 6.14 -2.47 -4.16
C ALA A 38 5.08 -2.08 -5.21
N SER A 39 4.22 -3.02 -5.60
CA SER A 39 3.20 -2.78 -6.62
C SER A 39 1.80 -3.20 -6.20
N ASP A 40 0.83 -2.42 -6.69
CA ASP A 40 -0.61 -2.64 -6.55
C ASP A 40 -1.05 -3.01 -5.14
N PRO A 41 -0.79 -2.17 -4.12
CA PRO A 41 -1.35 -2.35 -2.79
C PRO A 41 -2.86 -2.11 -2.78
N TRP A 42 -3.60 -2.98 -2.11
CA TRP A 42 -5.05 -2.91 -2.06
C TRP A 42 -5.64 -3.53 -0.79
N ALA A 43 -6.86 -3.15 -0.46
CA ALA A 43 -7.66 -3.73 0.61
C ALA A 43 -9.09 -4.00 0.12
N ARG A 44 -9.81 -4.90 0.80
CA ARG A 44 -11.25 -5.07 0.58
C ARG A 44 -12.03 -4.02 1.35
N ALA A 45 -13.08 -3.50 0.75
CA ALA A 45 -14.07 -2.70 1.45
C ALA A 45 -14.67 -3.52 2.61
N THR A 46 -14.98 -2.85 3.71
CA THR A 46 -15.54 -3.48 4.92
C THR A 46 -16.96 -3.01 5.18
N SER A 47 -17.72 -3.78 5.95
CA SER A 47 -19.01 -3.29 6.49
C SER A 47 -18.77 -2.15 7.50
N LYS A 48 -19.84 -1.40 7.80
CA LYS A 48 -19.78 -0.28 8.76
C LYS A 48 -19.41 -0.74 10.19
N LEU A 49 -19.69 -1.99 10.55
CA LEU A 49 -19.44 -2.55 11.88
C LEU A 49 -18.10 -3.29 11.99
N ALA A 50 -17.37 -3.46 10.89
CA ALA A 50 -16.13 -4.22 10.87
C ALA A 50 -15.07 -3.59 11.80
N LYS A 51 -14.48 -4.41 12.67
CA LYS A 51 -13.37 -4.01 13.53
C LYS A 51 -12.01 -4.36 12.94
N THR A 52 -11.99 -5.14 11.86
CA THR A 52 -10.77 -5.63 11.22
C THR A 52 -10.86 -5.49 9.70
N GLY A 53 -9.69 -5.44 9.06
CA GLY A 53 -9.53 -5.46 7.61
C GLY A 53 -8.17 -6.07 7.25
N ALA A 54 -7.96 -6.34 5.97
CA ALA A 54 -6.69 -6.87 5.48
C ALA A 54 -6.19 -6.06 4.28
N VAL A 55 -4.89 -5.81 4.25
CA VAL A 55 -4.18 -5.25 3.12
C VAL A 55 -3.34 -6.33 2.45
N TYR A 56 -3.31 -6.22 1.14
CA TYR A 56 -2.66 -7.11 0.20
C TYR A 56 -1.81 -6.27 -0.76
N ILE A 57 -0.77 -6.86 -1.31
CA ILE A 57 0.23 -6.19 -2.16
C ILE A 57 0.63 -7.21 -3.21
N LYS A 58 0.42 -6.86 -4.47
CA LYS A 58 0.68 -7.78 -5.60
C LYS A 58 2.09 -8.30 -5.60
N ASN A 59 3.05 -7.40 -5.39
CA ASN A 59 4.45 -7.74 -5.41
C ASN A 59 5.26 -6.76 -4.56
N ILE A 60 6.15 -7.29 -3.72
CA ILE A 60 7.30 -6.55 -3.19
C ILE A 60 8.55 -7.25 -3.68
N HIS A 61 9.32 -6.58 -4.53
CA HIS A 61 10.54 -7.08 -5.13
C HIS A 61 11.76 -6.35 -4.58
N ASN A 62 12.75 -7.11 -4.12
CA ASN A 62 14.05 -6.59 -3.72
C ASN A 62 15.03 -6.70 -4.90
N LYS A 63 15.31 -5.58 -5.58
CA LYS A 63 16.29 -5.48 -6.69
C LYS A 63 17.74 -5.39 -6.20
N GLY A 64 17.96 -5.45 -4.89
CA GLY A 64 19.26 -5.29 -4.27
C GLY A 64 20.09 -6.57 -4.28
N LYS A 65 21.39 -6.42 -3.96
CA LYS A 65 22.34 -7.53 -3.80
C LYS A 65 22.30 -8.18 -2.41
N ASN A 66 21.65 -7.52 -1.45
CA ASN A 66 21.52 -7.99 -0.07
C ASN A 66 20.06 -8.25 0.27
N ALA A 67 19.81 -9.13 1.25
CA ALA A 67 18.48 -9.35 1.79
C ALA A 67 17.91 -8.07 2.44
N VAL A 68 16.59 -7.93 2.37
CA VAL A 68 15.82 -6.85 3.00
C VAL A 68 14.87 -7.45 4.01
N LYS A 69 14.85 -6.92 5.22
CA LYS A 69 13.96 -7.37 6.30
C LYS A 69 12.88 -6.32 6.57
N ILE A 70 11.63 -6.72 6.36
CA ILE A 70 10.43 -5.99 6.79
C ILE A 70 10.17 -6.36 8.24
N THR A 71 10.16 -5.36 9.13
CA THR A 71 9.96 -5.55 10.58
C THR A 71 8.56 -5.16 11.03
N GLY A 72 7.74 -4.62 10.14
CA GLY A 72 6.35 -4.35 10.43
C GLY A 72 5.73 -3.31 9.51
N PHE A 73 4.54 -2.88 9.91
CA PHE A 73 3.70 -1.95 9.15
C PHE A 73 3.01 -0.97 10.11
N SER A 74 2.58 0.18 9.60
CA SER A 74 1.72 1.10 10.34
C SER A 74 0.77 1.85 9.43
N ALA A 75 -0.45 2.10 9.91
CA ALA A 75 -1.46 2.90 9.22
C ALA A 75 -2.33 3.60 10.26
N ASN A 76 -2.63 4.89 10.04
CA ASN A 76 -3.45 5.65 10.99
C ASN A 76 -4.91 5.16 11.06
N ILE A 77 -5.37 4.43 10.05
CA ILE A 77 -6.76 3.92 9.96
C ILE A 77 -7.07 2.80 10.96
N ALA A 78 -6.06 2.20 11.60
CA ALA A 78 -6.21 1.08 12.54
C ALA A 78 -5.46 1.35 13.84
N LYS A 79 -5.88 0.70 14.94
CA LYS A 79 -5.17 0.74 16.24
C LYS A 79 -3.89 -0.10 16.21
N LYS A 80 -3.90 -1.23 15.50
CA LYS A 80 -2.76 -2.13 15.37
C LYS A 80 -2.67 -2.65 13.94
N VAL A 81 -1.46 -2.78 13.43
CA VAL A 81 -1.17 -3.35 12.11
C VAL A 81 -0.16 -4.47 12.28
N GLN A 82 -0.45 -5.65 11.74
CA GLN A 82 0.39 -6.84 11.92
C GLN A 82 0.59 -7.58 10.60
N LEU A 83 1.77 -8.19 10.45
CA LEU A 83 2.01 -9.18 9.40
C LEU A 83 1.46 -10.54 9.84
N HIS A 84 0.68 -11.17 8.97
CA HIS A 84 0.09 -12.48 9.21
C HIS A 84 0.29 -13.39 7.98
N ASN A 85 0.32 -14.70 8.20
CA ASN A 85 0.20 -15.71 7.16
C ASN A 85 -0.97 -16.63 7.47
N THR A 86 -1.78 -16.92 6.47
CA THR A 86 -2.80 -17.96 6.57
C THR A 86 -2.18 -19.30 6.23
N VAL A 87 -2.29 -20.26 7.15
CA VAL A 87 -1.86 -21.65 6.97
C VAL A 87 -3.05 -22.58 7.15
N VAL A 88 -3.17 -23.60 6.31
CA VAL A 88 -4.17 -24.67 6.51
C VAL A 88 -3.50 -25.78 7.29
N LYS A 89 -4.05 -26.11 8.45
CA LYS A 89 -3.60 -27.24 9.26
C LYS A 89 -4.82 -28.07 9.63
N ASN A 90 -4.79 -29.36 9.28
CA ASN A 90 -5.91 -30.29 9.51
C ASN A 90 -7.23 -29.73 8.96
N GLU A 91 -7.23 -29.27 7.70
CA GLU A 91 -8.37 -28.66 7.00
C GLU A 91 -8.89 -27.34 7.59
N VAL A 92 -8.32 -26.88 8.71
CA VAL A 92 -8.68 -25.60 9.34
C VAL A 92 -7.68 -24.52 8.93
N ALA A 93 -8.21 -23.43 8.35
CA ALA A 93 -7.42 -22.24 8.06
C ALA A 93 -7.13 -21.46 9.36
N LYS A 94 -5.85 -21.23 9.66
CA LYS A 94 -5.39 -20.45 10.81
C LYS A 94 -4.55 -19.27 10.35
N MET A 95 -4.84 -18.08 10.87
CA MET A 95 -3.97 -16.91 10.69
C MET A 95 -2.90 -16.92 11.78
N GLN A 96 -1.64 -16.83 11.38
CA GLN A 96 -0.49 -16.81 12.26
C GLN A 96 0.25 -15.48 12.11
N HIS A 97 0.48 -14.80 13.23
CA HIS A 97 1.30 -13.60 13.27
C HIS A 97 2.76 -13.94 12.95
N ILE A 98 3.40 -13.08 12.16
CA ILE A 98 4.82 -13.15 11.84
C ILE A 98 5.47 -11.84 12.30
N GLU A 99 6.59 -11.94 13.00
CA GLU A 99 7.33 -10.79 13.53
C GLU A 99 8.06 -9.99 12.43
N PHE A 100 8.65 -10.71 11.47
CA PHE A 100 9.37 -10.10 10.35
C PHE A 100 9.31 -10.96 9.09
N LEU A 101 9.55 -10.33 7.95
CA LEU A 101 9.64 -11.00 6.66
C LEU A 101 10.95 -10.61 5.98
N GLU A 102 11.76 -11.61 5.65
CA GLU A 102 12.98 -11.40 4.87
C GLU A 102 12.72 -11.64 3.38
N ILE A 103 13.23 -10.74 2.55
CA ILE A 103 13.19 -10.82 1.09
C ILE A 103 14.64 -10.87 0.60
N GLY A 104 15.06 -12.05 0.13
CA GLY A 104 16.40 -12.24 -0.43
C GLY A 104 16.70 -11.35 -1.66
N PRO A 105 17.97 -11.28 -2.08
CA PRO A 105 18.36 -10.50 -3.25
C PRO A 105 17.68 -11.01 -4.53
N ASN A 106 17.17 -10.09 -5.35
CA ASN A 106 16.38 -10.38 -6.55
C ASN A 106 15.16 -11.27 -6.31
N LYS A 107 14.69 -11.37 -5.06
CA LYS A 107 13.48 -12.12 -4.71
C LYS A 107 12.27 -11.21 -4.57
N SER A 108 11.12 -11.86 -4.65
CA SER A 108 9.81 -11.23 -4.59
C SER A 108 8.93 -11.94 -3.58
N VAL A 109 8.02 -11.19 -2.97
CA VAL A 109 6.97 -11.73 -2.12
C VAL A 109 5.63 -11.10 -2.49
N GLN A 110 4.57 -11.88 -2.36
CA GLN A 110 3.20 -11.44 -2.63
C GLN A 110 2.36 -11.57 -1.37
N PHE A 111 1.45 -10.61 -1.18
CA PHE A 111 0.49 -10.61 -0.09
C PHE A 111 -0.89 -10.80 -0.70
N ASN A 112 -1.48 -11.98 -0.52
CA ASN A 112 -2.69 -12.43 -1.18
C ASN A 112 -3.67 -13.08 -0.19
N PRO A 113 -4.98 -13.05 -0.47
CA PRO A 113 -5.97 -13.79 0.30
C PRO A 113 -5.59 -15.27 0.41
N GLY A 114 -5.61 -15.82 1.63
CA GLY A 114 -5.22 -17.21 1.90
C GLY A 114 -3.71 -17.45 2.06
N GLY A 115 -2.86 -16.42 2.00
CA GLY A 115 -1.44 -16.50 2.31
C GLY A 115 -0.99 -15.32 3.19
N LEU A 116 0.13 -14.70 2.84
CA LEU A 116 0.62 -13.50 3.53
C LEU A 116 -0.35 -12.33 3.37
N HIS A 117 -0.60 -11.61 4.45
CA HIS A 117 -1.45 -10.42 4.46
C HIS A 117 -1.11 -9.52 5.64
N ILE A 118 -1.50 -8.24 5.52
CA ILE A 118 -1.27 -7.23 6.55
C ILE A 118 -2.61 -6.99 7.25
N MET A 119 -2.73 -7.47 8.47
CA MET A 119 -3.95 -7.40 9.26
C MET A 119 -4.07 -6.03 9.93
N LEU A 120 -5.19 -5.35 9.68
CA LEU A 120 -5.61 -4.11 10.32
C LEU A 120 -6.56 -4.46 11.46
N MET A 121 -6.19 -4.15 12.71
CA MET A 121 -7.02 -4.43 13.89
C MET A 121 -7.45 -3.14 14.58
N GLY A 122 -8.72 -3.10 14.98
CA GLY A 122 -9.32 -1.91 15.57
C GLY A 122 -9.43 -0.79 14.55
N LEU A 123 -10.09 -1.04 13.43
CA LEU A 123 -10.39 -0.02 12.43
C LEU A 123 -11.10 1.18 13.08
N LYS A 124 -10.57 2.38 12.82
CA LYS A 124 -11.14 3.66 13.31
C LYS A 124 -12.32 4.13 12.47
N ARG A 125 -12.35 3.70 11.19
CA ARG A 125 -13.44 3.93 10.24
C ARG A 125 -13.52 2.76 9.24
N PRO A 126 -14.66 2.55 8.57
CA PRO A 126 -14.77 1.52 7.54
C PRO A 126 -13.78 1.76 6.38
N LEU A 127 -13.39 0.68 5.71
CA LEU A 127 -12.70 0.75 4.43
C LEU A 127 -13.76 0.93 3.34
N GLU A 128 -13.85 2.14 2.80
CA GLU A 128 -14.86 2.50 1.81
C GLU A 128 -14.35 2.25 0.38
N LYS A 129 -15.16 1.55 -0.43
CA LYS A 129 -14.84 1.26 -1.83
C LYS A 129 -14.45 2.54 -2.58
N ASN A 130 -13.46 2.43 -3.48
CA ASN A 130 -12.93 3.51 -4.32
C ASN A 130 -12.21 4.63 -3.55
N SER A 131 -12.05 4.50 -2.24
CA SER A 131 -11.15 5.35 -1.46
C SER A 131 -9.76 4.72 -1.31
N HIS A 132 -8.85 5.43 -0.66
CA HIS A 132 -7.50 4.96 -0.39
C HIS A 132 -7.00 5.46 0.98
N PHE A 133 -5.92 4.86 1.48
CA PHE A 133 -5.25 5.33 2.69
C PHE A 133 -3.74 5.01 2.64
N PRO A 134 -2.90 5.80 3.35
CA PRO A 134 -1.48 5.53 3.43
C PRO A 134 -1.17 4.35 4.36
N LEU A 135 -0.24 3.50 3.94
CA LEU A 135 0.36 2.43 4.73
C LEU A 135 1.88 2.59 4.68
N ILE A 136 2.52 2.49 5.85
CA ILE A 136 3.97 2.53 5.97
C ILE A 136 4.49 1.11 6.11
N ILE A 137 5.44 0.72 5.25
CA ILE A 137 6.28 -0.46 5.38
C ILE A 137 7.54 -0.07 6.14
N LYS A 138 7.87 -0.79 7.20
CA LYS A 138 9.06 -0.56 8.01
C LYS A 138 10.12 -1.59 7.67
N PHE A 139 11.29 -1.12 7.25
CA PHE A 139 12.45 -1.96 6.98
C PHE A 139 13.50 -1.77 8.07
N GLU A 140 14.17 -2.85 8.46
CA GLU A 140 15.20 -2.82 9.51
C GLU A 140 16.33 -1.83 9.19
N LYS A 141 16.83 -1.84 7.95
CA LYS A 141 17.99 -1.04 7.52
C LYS A 141 17.70 0.00 6.46
N LEU A 142 16.57 -0.13 5.75
CA LEU A 142 16.26 0.78 4.65
C LEU A 142 15.49 2.02 5.11
N GLY A 143 14.88 2.02 6.29
CA GLY A 143 13.96 3.08 6.72
C GLY A 143 12.51 2.72 6.39
N ASN A 144 11.70 3.73 6.11
CA ASN A 144 10.26 3.56 5.91
C ASN A 144 9.87 3.88 4.46
N LEU A 145 8.98 3.06 3.90
CA LEU A 145 8.32 3.32 2.62
C LEU A 145 6.83 3.54 2.85
N GLU A 146 6.31 4.68 2.44
CA GLU A 146 4.87 4.93 2.41
C GLU A 146 4.28 4.54 1.05
N ILE A 147 3.16 3.81 1.08
CA ILE A 147 2.40 3.39 -0.11
C ILE A 147 0.93 3.73 0.07
N MET A 148 0.22 4.09 -1.00
CA MET A 148 -1.23 4.31 -0.98
C MET A 148 -1.97 3.02 -1.30
N VAL A 149 -2.77 2.53 -0.35
CA VAL A 149 -3.57 1.32 -0.47
C VAL A 149 -4.94 1.66 -1.06
N ASP A 150 -5.26 1.09 -2.21
CA ASP A 150 -6.58 1.24 -2.82
C ASP A 150 -7.63 0.33 -2.19
N ILE A 151 -8.80 0.85 -1.88
CA ILE A 151 -9.90 0.03 -1.36
C ILE A 151 -10.78 -0.42 -2.52
N LYS A 152 -10.74 -1.72 -2.80
CA LYS A 152 -11.54 -2.38 -3.83
C LYS A 152 -12.85 -2.91 -3.22
N ASN A 153 -13.77 -3.40 -4.06
CA ASN A 153 -15.02 -4.00 -3.58
C ASN A 153 -14.78 -5.27 -2.75
N ILE A 154 -15.79 -5.69 -1.98
CA ILE A 154 -15.67 -6.80 -1.02
C ILE A 154 -15.28 -8.13 -1.67
N GLY A 155 -15.76 -8.40 -2.89
CA GLY A 155 -15.46 -9.62 -3.65
C GLY A 155 -14.18 -9.55 -4.48
N TRP A 156 -13.40 -8.47 -4.38
CA TRP A 156 -12.21 -8.33 -5.21
C TRP A 156 -11.15 -9.38 -4.88
N SER A 157 -10.54 -9.91 -5.92
CA SER A 157 -9.31 -10.71 -5.86
C SER A 157 -8.43 -10.32 -7.03
N GLN A 158 -7.12 -10.35 -6.83
CA GLN A 158 -6.17 -10.32 -7.94
C GLN A 158 -6.42 -11.56 -8.80
N LYS A 159 -6.55 -11.39 -10.12
CA LYS A 159 -6.57 -12.51 -11.06
C LYS A 159 -5.19 -13.19 -10.98
N LYS A 160 -5.14 -14.48 -10.65
CA LYS A 160 -3.92 -15.28 -10.80
C LYS A 160 -3.61 -15.39 -12.31
N PRO A 161 -2.33 -15.34 -12.74
CA PRO A 161 -1.99 -15.68 -14.12
C PRO A 161 -2.46 -17.11 -14.43
N SER A 162 -3.10 -17.30 -15.58
CA SER A 162 -3.93 -18.46 -15.95
C SER A 162 -3.15 -19.71 -16.38
N ASN A 163 -2.14 -20.13 -15.61
CA ASN A 163 -1.36 -21.35 -15.91
C ASN A 163 -1.33 -22.34 -14.73
N TYR A 164 -2.50 -22.67 -14.18
CA TYR A 164 -2.66 -23.85 -13.33
C TYR A 164 -3.63 -24.82 -14.02
N LYS A 165 -3.08 -25.85 -14.68
CA LYS A 165 -3.86 -27.04 -15.05
C LYS A 165 -4.27 -27.71 -13.75
N HIS A 166 -5.57 -27.74 -13.46
CA HIS A 166 -6.11 -28.58 -12.40
C HIS A 166 -6.00 -30.03 -12.87
N VAL A 167 -5.00 -30.75 -12.35
CA VAL A 167 -4.95 -32.21 -12.44
C VAL A 167 -5.83 -32.71 -11.29
N HIS A 168 -7.04 -33.15 -11.61
CA HIS A 168 -7.82 -33.99 -10.71
C HIS A 168 -7.17 -35.38 -10.72
N HIS A 169 -6.82 -35.90 -9.55
CA HIS A 169 -6.66 -37.33 -9.30
C HIS A 169 -7.93 -37.81 -8.62
#